data_AF-A0A3M1UP86-F1
#
_entry.id   AF-A0A3M1UP86-F1
#
_cell.length_a   1.000
_cell.length_b   1.000
_cell.length_c   1.000
_cell.angle_alpha   90.00
_cell.angle_beta   90.00
_cell.angle_gamma   90.00
#
_symmetry.space_group_name_H-M   'P 1'
#
loop_
_entity.id
_entity.type
_entity.pdbx_description
1 polymer ?
#
loop_
_entity_poly.entity_id
_entity_poly.type
_entity_poly.pdbx_seq_one_letter_code
_entity_poly.pdbx_strand_id
1 'polypeptide(L)'
;MSGTGPKTKDLRPKTPEEYVSLVENALFEIEDLRAAAEYDEDSMGGVLKFIDELESQVRALRDRMADGTYRFEDRDLPFMKLVKRTDDRLLPFKQLLVIINATHRKGLNVEEEE
;
A
#
# COMPACT_ATOMS: atom_id res chain seq x y z
N MET A 1 23.39 17.92 26.42
CA MET A 1 23.07 16.52 26.05
C MET A 1 21.78 16.56 25.26
N SER A 2 21.87 16.62 23.94
CA SER A 2 20.68 16.69 23.07
C SER A 2 20.34 15.25 22.68
N GLY A 3 19.23 14.74 23.23
CA GLY A 3 18.76 13.39 22.94
C GLY A 3 18.23 13.32 21.51
N THR A 4 18.99 12.71 20.62
CA THR A 4 18.46 12.17 19.38
C THR A 4 17.65 10.94 19.74
N GLY A 5 16.33 11.09 19.88
CA GLY A 5 15.44 9.92 19.88
C GLY A 5 15.67 9.11 18.59
N PRO A 6 15.41 7.80 18.60
CA PRO A 6 15.63 6.98 17.42
C PRO A 6 14.83 7.55 16.24
N LYS A 7 15.52 7.96 15.16
CA LYS A 7 14.87 8.29 13.89
C LYS A 7 14.05 7.05 13.50
N THR A 8 12.73 7.18 13.46
CA THR A 8 11.87 6.08 12.98
C THR A 8 12.34 5.71 11.57
N LYS A 9 12.65 4.43 11.35
CA LYS A 9 13.17 3.95 10.06
C LYS A 9 12.13 4.28 8.97
N ASP A 10 12.51 5.10 8.00
CA ASP A 10 11.69 5.34 6.82
C ASP A 10 11.66 4.04 5.99
N LEU A 11 10.47 3.49 5.82
CA LEU A 11 10.22 2.21 5.13
C LEU A 11 9.89 2.40 3.65
N ARG A 12 9.88 3.64 3.14
CA ARG A 12 9.67 3.88 1.71
C ARG A 12 10.79 3.22 0.89
N PRO A 13 10.46 2.62 -0.27
CA PRO A 13 11.42 2.10 -1.25
C PRO A 13 12.47 3.13 -1.66
N LYS A 14 13.69 2.64 -1.91
CA LYS A 14 14.83 3.42 -2.41
C LYS A 14 14.91 3.43 -3.94
N THR A 15 14.38 2.41 -4.60
CA THR A 15 14.39 2.32 -6.08
C THR A 15 13.00 2.15 -6.69
N PRO A 16 12.82 2.47 -7.99
CA PRO A 16 11.56 2.20 -8.70
C PRO A 16 11.16 0.72 -8.67
N GLU A 17 12.13 -0.19 -8.78
CA GLU A 17 11.91 -1.65 -8.77
C GLU A 17 11.38 -2.09 -7.41
N GLU A 18 11.98 -1.61 -6.31
CA GLU A 18 11.48 -1.87 -4.96
C GLU A 18 10.07 -1.34 -4.76
N TYR A 19 9.73 -0.20 -5.39
CA TYR A 19 8.38 0.36 -5.32
C TYR A 19 7.37 -0.45 -6.11
N VAL A 20 7.75 -0.94 -7.30
CA VAL A 20 6.94 -1.89 -8.08
C VAL A 20 6.71 -3.17 -7.29
N SER A 21 7.76 -3.76 -6.72
CA SER A 21 7.63 -4.97 -5.90
C SER A 21 6.75 -4.76 -4.67
N LEU A 22 6.78 -3.58 -4.06
CA LEU A 22 5.89 -3.26 -2.95
C LEU A 22 4.41 -3.25 -3.36
N VAL A 23 4.10 -2.72 -4.55
CA VAL A 23 2.73 -2.75 -5.11
C VAL A 23 2.31 -4.18 -5.48
N GLU A 24 3.21 -4.99 -6.04
CA GLU A 24 2.95 -6.40 -6.34
C GLU A 24 2.70 -7.23 -5.08
N ASN A 25 3.47 -6.99 -4.01
CA ASN A 25 3.22 -7.60 -2.70
C ASN A 25 1.83 -7.21 -2.18
N ALA A 26 1.37 -5.97 -2.41
CA ALA A 26 0.03 -5.56 -1.99
C ALA A 26 -1.06 -6.32 -2.73
N LEU A 27 -0.87 -6.57 -4.02
CA LEU A 27 -1.81 -7.37 -4.81
C LEU A 27 -1.85 -8.82 -4.31
N PHE A 28 -0.71 -9.41 -4.00
CA PHE A 28 -0.65 -10.76 -3.41
C PHE A 28 -1.42 -10.83 -2.08
N GLU A 29 -1.19 -9.89 -1.17
CA GLU A 29 -1.88 -9.82 0.13
C GLU A 29 -3.40 -9.60 -0.02
N ILE A 30 -3.82 -8.82 -1.02
CA ILE A 30 -5.24 -8.63 -1.35
C ILE A 30 -5.88 -9.93 -1.84
N GLU A 31 -5.19 -10.66 -2.73
CA GLU A 31 -5.64 -11.96 -3.24
C GLU A 31 -5.73 -13.01 -2.13
N ASP A 32 -4.73 -13.08 -1.25
CA ASP A 32 -4.71 -14.00 -0.11
C ASP A 32 -5.84 -13.69 0.90
N LEU A 33 -6.03 -12.40 1.22
CA LEU A 33 -7.12 -11.97 2.10
C LEU A 33 -8.50 -12.27 1.51
N ARG A 34 -8.67 -12.10 0.19
CA ARG A 34 -9.90 -12.50 -0.51
C ARG A 34 -10.14 -14.00 -0.36
N ALA A 35 -9.15 -14.82 -0.68
CA ALA A 35 -9.28 -16.28 -0.61
C ALA A 35 -9.62 -16.75 0.82
N ALA A 36 -8.99 -16.15 1.83
CA ALA A 36 -9.32 -16.41 3.23
C ALA A 36 -10.77 -16.02 3.58
N ALA A 37 -11.22 -14.84 3.11
CA ALA A 37 -12.57 -14.36 3.36
C ALA A 37 -13.65 -15.18 2.63
N GLU A 38 -13.36 -15.71 1.44
CA GLU A 38 -14.23 -16.62 0.71
C GLU A 38 -14.29 -18.01 1.36
N TYR A 39 -13.21 -18.45 2.00
CA TYR A 39 -13.17 -19.71 2.73
C TYR A 39 -13.95 -19.67 4.06
N ASP A 40 -13.84 -18.57 4.81
CA ASP A 40 -14.51 -18.37 6.11
C ASP A 40 -15.40 -17.12 6.07
N GLU A 41 -16.44 -17.15 5.23
CA GLU A 41 -17.35 -16.02 5.02
C GLU A 41 -18.08 -15.62 6.31
N ASP A 42 -18.43 -16.57 7.18
CA ASP A 42 -19.13 -16.31 8.44
C ASP A 42 -18.31 -15.42 9.39
N SER A 43 -16.99 -15.62 9.44
CA SER A 43 -16.07 -14.86 10.28
C SER A 43 -15.53 -13.60 9.58
N MET A 44 -15.28 -13.68 8.26
CA MET A 44 -14.51 -12.70 7.50
C MET A 44 -15.32 -11.95 6.43
N GLY A 45 -16.63 -12.19 6.30
CA GLY A 45 -17.48 -11.58 5.25
C GLY A 45 -17.51 -10.05 5.23
N GLY A 46 -17.05 -9.38 6.30
CA GLY A 46 -16.79 -7.94 6.30
C GLY A 46 -15.76 -7.49 5.26
N VAL A 47 -14.78 -8.33 4.93
CA VAL A 47 -13.74 -8.10 3.91
C VAL A 47 -14.33 -8.00 2.52
N LEU A 48 -15.26 -8.91 2.18
CA LEU A 48 -15.87 -9.00 0.84
C LEU A 48 -16.62 -7.72 0.44
N LYS A 49 -16.99 -6.87 1.41
CA LYS A 49 -17.65 -5.58 1.17
C LYS A 49 -16.76 -4.52 0.51
N PHE A 50 -15.45 -4.71 0.51
CA PHE A 50 -14.53 -3.71 -0.02
C PHE A 50 -13.34 -4.26 -0.83
N ILE A 51 -13.07 -5.56 -0.74
CA ILE A 51 -11.84 -6.15 -1.30
C ILE A 51 -11.77 -6.01 -2.83
N ASP A 52 -12.90 -6.10 -3.53
CA ASP A 52 -12.98 -5.85 -4.98
C ASP A 52 -12.51 -4.45 -5.38
N GLU A 53 -13.01 -3.43 -4.67
CA GLU A 53 -12.67 -2.04 -4.93
C GLU A 53 -11.20 -1.77 -4.60
N LEU A 54 -10.70 -2.35 -3.50
CA LEU A 54 -9.29 -2.23 -3.15
C LEU A 54 -8.40 -2.85 -4.24
N GLU A 55 -8.70 -4.07 -4.66
CA GLU A 55 -7.96 -4.79 -5.69
C GLU A 55 -7.94 -4.00 -7.01
N SER A 56 -9.11 -3.55 -7.47
CA SER A 56 -9.23 -2.79 -8.71
C SER A 56 -8.35 -1.53 -8.71
N GLN A 57 -8.36 -0.78 -7.61
CA GLN A 57 -7.58 0.45 -7.50
C GLN A 57 -6.06 0.21 -7.39
N VAL A 58 -5.64 -0.88 -6.73
CA VAL A 58 -4.21 -1.25 -6.66
C VAL A 58 -3.74 -1.82 -8.00
N ARG A 59 -4.55 -2.61 -8.71
CA ARG A 59 -4.25 -3.07 -10.07
C ARG A 59 -4.11 -1.90 -11.04
N ALA A 60 -5.02 -0.92 -10.99
CA ALA A 60 -4.91 0.28 -11.82
C ALA A 60 -3.61 1.08 -11.56
N LEU A 61 -3.12 1.11 -10.31
CA LEU A 61 -1.80 1.67 -10.01
C LEU A 61 -0.68 0.85 -10.67
N ARG A 62 -0.73 -0.47 -10.56
CA ARG A 62 0.29 -1.35 -11.16
C ARG A 62 0.30 -1.24 -12.69
N ASP A 63 -0.86 -1.17 -13.32
CA ASP A 63 -0.99 -1.02 -14.77
C ASP A 63 -0.35 0.27 -15.26
N ARG A 64 -0.57 1.39 -14.56
CA ARG A 64 0.12 2.66 -14.84
C ARG A 64 1.64 2.55 -14.70
N MET A 65 2.13 1.73 -13.76
CA MET A 65 3.57 1.49 -13.63
C MET A 65 4.11 0.65 -14.79
N ALA A 66 3.34 -0.34 -15.24
CA ALA A 66 3.73 -1.24 -16.33
C ALA A 66 3.71 -0.54 -17.70
N ASP A 67 2.74 0.35 -17.94
CA ASP A 67 2.61 1.11 -19.19
C ASP A 67 3.46 2.39 -19.24
N GLY A 68 4.16 2.72 -18.16
CA GLY A 68 5.03 3.89 -18.05
C GLY A 68 4.31 5.23 -17.86
N THR A 69 2.99 5.23 -17.62
CA THR A 69 2.20 6.45 -17.38
C THR A 69 2.17 6.88 -15.90
N TYR A 70 2.65 6.02 -15.00
CA TYR A 70 2.76 6.32 -13.58
C TYR A 70 3.72 7.49 -13.32
N ARG A 71 3.32 8.37 -12.41
CA ARG A 71 4.14 9.46 -11.89
C ARG A 71 3.93 9.56 -10.38
N PHE A 72 4.99 9.98 -9.67
CA PHE A 72 4.88 10.41 -8.29
C PHE A 72 4.12 11.74 -8.22
N GLU A 73 3.25 11.89 -7.23
CA GLU A 73 2.36 13.05 -7.12
C GLU A 73 2.09 13.33 -5.64
N ASP A 74 2.12 14.59 -5.19
CA ASP A 74 1.77 14.95 -3.81
C ASP A 74 0.25 15.00 -3.60
N ARG A 75 -0.41 13.87 -3.86
CA ARG A 75 -1.80 13.61 -3.50
C ARG A 75 -1.96 12.17 -3.08
N ASP A 76 -2.94 11.88 -2.24
CA ASP A 76 -3.19 10.50 -1.84
C ASP A 76 -3.67 9.67 -3.04
N LEU A 77 -3.21 8.42 -3.11
CA LEU A 77 -3.75 7.42 -4.03
C LEU A 77 -5.24 7.20 -3.76
N PRO A 78 -6.06 6.92 -4.79
CA PRO A 78 -7.51 6.76 -4.64
C PRO A 78 -7.92 5.79 -3.51
N PHE A 79 -7.16 4.70 -3.34
CA PHE A 79 -7.50 3.64 -2.38
C PHE A 79 -7.35 4.10 -0.94
N MET A 80 -6.65 5.20 -0.68
CA MET A 80 -6.49 5.71 0.68
C MET A 80 -7.81 6.15 1.30
N LYS A 81 -8.83 6.50 0.51
CA LYS A 81 -10.18 6.76 1.04
C LYS A 81 -10.76 5.51 1.69
N LEU A 82 -10.55 4.35 1.08
CA LEU A 82 -10.98 3.06 1.61
C LEU A 82 -10.12 2.64 2.80
N VAL A 83 -8.80 2.70 2.65
CA VAL A 83 -7.85 2.32 3.71
C VAL A 83 -8.11 3.07 5.02
N LYS A 84 -8.38 4.38 4.95
CA LYS A 84 -8.60 5.22 6.15
C LYS A 84 -9.90 4.89 6.90
N ARG A 85 -10.92 4.35 6.23
CA ARG A 85 -12.22 4.00 6.84
C ARG A 85 -12.33 2.54 7.27
N THR A 86 -11.46 1.67 6.74
CA THR A 86 -11.45 0.24 7.08
C THR A 86 -10.74 0.00 8.41
N ASP A 87 -11.38 -0.78 9.28
CA ASP A 87 -10.81 -1.23 10.55
C ASP A 87 -9.58 -2.10 10.30
N ASP A 88 -8.53 -1.92 11.12
CA ASP A 88 -7.26 -2.62 10.98
C ASP A 88 -7.42 -4.14 11.10
N ARG A 89 -8.43 -4.63 11.83
CA ARG A 89 -8.75 -6.06 11.95
C ARG A 89 -9.22 -6.68 10.64
N LEU A 90 -9.81 -5.87 9.75
CA LEU A 90 -10.27 -6.30 8.43
C LEU A 90 -9.19 -6.13 7.35
N LEU A 91 -8.08 -5.45 7.66
CA LEU A 91 -7.02 -5.13 6.70
C LEU A 91 -5.64 -5.34 7.34
N PRO A 92 -5.19 -6.59 7.52
CA PRO A 92 -3.98 -6.92 8.28
C PRO A 92 -2.68 -6.36 7.67
N PHE A 93 -2.67 -6.06 6.36
CA PHE A 93 -1.54 -5.46 5.64
C PHE A 93 -1.69 -3.94 5.41
N LYS A 94 -2.55 -3.26 6.17
CA LYS A 94 -2.81 -1.81 6.03
C LYS A 94 -1.56 -0.95 5.94
N GLN A 95 -0.53 -1.30 6.71
CA GLN A 95 0.75 -0.58 6.72
C GLN A 95 1.44 -0.58 5.36
N LEU A 96 1.33 -1.67 4.58
CA LEU A 96 1.89 -1.77 3.24
C LEU A 96 1.30 -0.70 2.31
N LEU A 97 -0.04 -0.55 2.32
CA LEU A 97 -0.76 0.46 1.53
C LEU A 97 -0.40 1.89 1.96
N VAL A 98 -0.20 2.10 3.27
CA VAL A 98 0.26 3.38 3.81
C VAL A 98 1.67 3.72 3.30
N ILE A 99 2.59 2.76 3.27
CA ILE A 99 3.94 2.96 2.72
C ILE A 99 3.85 3.24 1.21
N ILE A 100 3.04 2.48 0.46
CA ILE A 100 2.85 2.71 -0.99
C ILE A 100 2.39 4.15 -1.24
N ASN A 101 1.42 4.64 -0.47
CA ASN A 101 0.94 6.01 -0.57
C ASN A 101 1.98 7.04 -0.14
N ALA A 102 2.74 6.77 0.92
CA ALA A 102 3.81 7.65 1.35
C ALA A 102 4.89 7.81 0.26
N THR A 103 5.26 6.71 -0.39
CA THR A 103 6.22 6.72 -1.52
C THR A 103 5.63 7.43 -2.73
N HIS A 104 4.35 7.22 -3.05
CA HIS A 104 3.66 7.96 -4.12
C HIS A 104 3.78 9.47 -3.92
N ARG A 105 3.55 9.93 -2.68
CA ARG A 105 3.51 11.35 -2.32
C ARG A 105 4.84 12.02 -2.19
N LYS A 106 5.81 11.31 -1.62
CA LYS A 106 7.11 11.88 -1.22
C LYS A 106 8.25 11.44 -2.15
N GLY A 107 7.95 10.63 -3.16
CA GLY A 107 8.96 9.96 -3.96
C GLY A 107 9.68 8.85 -3.20
N LEU A 108 10.72 8.32 -3.85
CA LEU A 108 11.61 7.32 -3.29
C LEU A 108 12.42 7.89 -2.10
N ASN A 109 12.80 7.02 -1.18
CA ASN A 109 13.73 7.35 -0.10
C ASN A 109 15.17 7.19 -0.59
N VAL A 110 15.55 8.00 -1.56
CA VAL A 110 16.97 8.18 -1.88
C VAL A 110 17.58 8.95 -0.72
N GLU A 111 18.58 8.35 -0.05
CA GLU A 111 19.34 9.08 0.96
C GLU A 111 19.92 10.32 0.26
N GLU A 112 19.62 11.52 0.77
CA GLU A 112 20.36 12.71 0.35
C GLU A 112 21.81 12.46 0.81
N GLU A 113 22.74 12.31 -0.14
CA GLU A 113 24.16 12.37 0.16
C GLU A 113 24.41 13.73 0.86
N GLU A 114 24.72 13.70 2.16
CA GLU A 114 25.17 14.87 2.93
C GLU A 114 26.51 15.41 2.41
#